data_AF-A0A8T3Z7Z0-F1
#
_entry.id   AF-A0A8T3Z7Z0-F1
#
_cell.length_a   1.000
_cell.length_b   1.000
_cell.length_c   1.000
_cell.angle_alpha   90.00
_cell.angle_beta   90.00
_cell.angle_gamma   90.00
#
_symmetry.space_group_name_H-M   'P 1'
#
loop_
_entity.id
_entity.type
_entity.pdbx_description
1 polymer ?
#
loop_
_entity_poly.entity_id
_entity_poly.type
_entity_poly.pdbx_seq_one_letter_code
_entity_poly.pdbx_strand_id
1 'polypeptide(L)'
;MISRKKNPTRGAKGQMFIVGALIIIIVITLIKTSINVADVLEKKKFLESGVERLEFSNIRGEVAKSAYNAVNYSLNMTNVTNSFISFAESKLSGRNIRLDGVAVSSYYLNMTASTNIPINVTVYNFFDAELSRVVLNLSTNFAAPVNTTDLQPGSILYSNFTVNSGSSQNLTLWVFYETPTERVVQNVTIPSVIGKTKYVGYFDLKVSDDRGDIRDRFVETVDVN
;
A
#
# COMPACT_ATOMS: atom_id res chain seq x y z
N MET A 1 -29.27 84.53 -40.45
CA MET A 1 -28.96 83.70 -39.26
C MET A 1 -29.23 82.24 -39.63
N ILE A 2 -28.20 81.48 -40.03
CA ILE A 2 -28.36 80.07 -40.47
C ILE A 2 -27.62 79.19 -39.47
N SER A 3 -28.38 78.47 -38.65
CA SER A 3 -27.85 77.51 -37.68
C SER A 3 -27.53 76.19 -38.40
N ARG A 4 -26.23 75.86 -38.52
CA ARG A 4 -25.77 74.55 -39.01
C ARG A 4 -25.81 73.54 -37.86
N LYS A 5 -26.77 72.60 -37.90
CA LYS A 5 -26.74 71.38 -37.08
C LYS A 5 -25.53 70.54 -37.47
N LYS A 6 -24.56 70.39 -36.55
CA LYS A 6 -23.47 69.41 -36.64
C LYS A 6 -24.07 68.01 -36.51
N ASN A 7 -23.93 67.19 -37.54
CA ASN A 7 -24.27 65.77 -37.48
C ASN A 7 -23.32 65.05 -36.50
N PRO A 8 -23.84 64.24 -35.56
CA PRO A 8 -22.99 63.49 -34.66
C PRO A 8 -22.17 62.45 -35.43
N THR A 9 -20.95 62.28 -34.97
CA THR A 9 -19.80 61.58 -35.56
C THR A 9 -20.11 60.11 -35.88
N ARG A 10 -20.21 59.79 -37.18
CA ARG A 10 -20.24 58.40 -37.70
C ARG A 10 -19.07 57.53 -37.19
N GLY A 11 -17.93 58.15 -36.85
CA GLY A 11 -16.74 57.46 -36.31
C GLY A 11 -16.93 56.85 -34.91
N ALA A 12 -17.76 57.46 -34.05
CA ALA A 12 -17.95 56.98 -32.67
C ALA A 12 -18.69 55.62 -32.61
N LYS A 13 -19.61 55.39 -33.55
CA LYS A 13 -20.36 54.12 -33.66
C LYS A 13 -19.49 52.98 -34.20
N GLY A 14 -18.58 53.28 -35.14
CA GLY A 14 -17.64 52.28 -35.68
C GLY A 14 -16.59 51.85 -34.66
N GLN A 15 -16.09 52.79 -33.85
CA GLN A 15 -15.13 52.49 -32.77
C GLN A 15 -15.76 51.63 -31.66
N MET A 16 -17.02 51.89 -31.27
CA MET A 16 -17.72 51.03 -30.31
C MET A 16 -17.87 49.59 -30.80
N PHE A 17 -18.12 49.38 -32.11
CA PHE A 17 -18.24 48.04 -32.68
C PHE A 17 -16.91 47.28 -32.62
N ILE A 18 -15.80 47.96 -32.94
CA ILE A 18 -14.45 47.36 -32.86
C ILE A 18 -14.11 46.99 -31.43
N VAL A 19 -14.38 47.86 -30.46
CA VAL A 19 -14.15 47.58 -29.03
C VAL A 19 -14.99 46.39 -28.57
N GLY A 20 -16.27 46.33 -28.95
CA GLY A 20 -17.15 45.20 -28.63
C GLY A 20 -16.66 43.87 -29.21
N ALA A 21 -16.24 43.85 -30.48
CA ALA A 21 -15.69 42.66 -31.12
C ALA A 21 -14.40 42.18 -30.43
N LEU A 22 -13.53 43.11 -30.02
CA LEU A 22 -12.27 42.79 -29.37
C LEU A 22 -12.47 42.19 -27.98
N ILE A 23 -13.45 42.70 -27.21
CA ILE A 23 -13.84 42.10 -25.92
C ILE A 23 -14.37 40.68 -26.12
N ILE A 24 -15.22 40.46 -27.13
CA ILE A 24 -15.77 39.13 -27.43
C ILE A 24 -14.65 38.15 -27.79
N ILE A 25 -13.67 38.55 -28.61
CA ILE A 25 -12.52 37.70 -28.96
C ILE A 25 -11.70 37.35 -27.72
N ILE A 26 -11.44 38.32 -26.83
CA ILE A 26 -10.71 38.06 -25.58
C ILE A 26 -11.47 37.06 -24.70
N VAL A 27 -12.78 37.24 -24.53
CA VAL A 27 -13.62 36.33 -23.73
C VAL A 27 -13.62 34.92 -24.32
N ILE A 28 -13.79 34.77 -25.65
CA ILE A 28 -13.74 33.46 -26.32
C ILE A 28 -12.36 32.82 -26.16
N THR A 29 -11.28 33.61 -26.25
CA THR A 29 -9.91 33.12 -26.08
C THR A 29 -9.68 32.64 -24.65
N LEU A 30 -10.14 33.38 -23.64
CA LEU A 30 -10.06 32.98 -22.24
C LEU A 30 -10.84 31.69 -21.96
N ILE A 31 -12.07 31.58 -22.49
CA ILE A 31 -12.89 30.36 -22.35
C ILE A 31 -12.22 29.15 -23.01
N LYS A 32 -11.66 29.32 -24.23
CA LYS A 32 -10.97 28.22 -24.91
C LYS A 32 -9.71 27.80 -24.15
N THR A 33 -9.00 28.75 -23.55
CA THR A 33 -7.81 28.48 -22.76
C THR A 33 -8.17 27.77 -21.45
N SER A 34 -9.24 28.17 -20.77
CA SER A 34 -9.69 27.54 -19.52
C SER A 34 -10.17 26.10 -19.73
N ILE A 35 -10.90 25.82 -20.82
CA ILE A 35 -11.33 24.46 -21.16
C ILE A 35 -10.13 23.55 -21.42
N ASN A 36 -9.15 24.03 -22.20
CA ASN A 36 -7.92 23.25 -22.46
C ASN A 36 -7.12 22.98 -21.19
N VAL A 37 -7.09 23.92 -20.23
CA VAL A 37 -6.42 23.71 -18.94
C VAL A 37 -7.13 22.65 -18.11
N ALA A 38 -8.47 22.65 -18.08
CA ALA A 38 -9.24 21.63 -17.38
C ALA A 38 -8.98 20.22 -17.95
N ASP A 39 -9.00 20.06 -19.27
CA ASP A 39 -8.72 18.78 -19.94
C ASP A 39 -7.28 18.30 -19.67
N VAL A 40 -6.31 19.21 -19.65
CA VAL A 40 -4.90 18.88 -19.34
C VAL A 40 -4.75 18.45 -17.89
N LEU A 41 -5.43 19.12 -16.96
CA LEU A 41 -5.42 18.74 -15.54
C LEU A 41 -6.06 17.37 -15.32
N GLU A 42 -7.16 17.07 -16.01
CA GLU A 42 -7.83 15.77 -15.92
C GLU A 42 -6.95 14.65 -16.48
N LYS A 43 -6.35 14.84 -17.66
CA LYS A 43 -5.40 13.88 -18.24
C LYS A 43 -4.19 13.66 -17.35
N LYS A 44 -3.65 14.73 -16.76
CA LYS A 44 -2.54 14.65 -15.80
C LYS A 44 -2.93 13.81 -14.59
N LYS A 45 -4.11 14.08 -13.99
CA LYS A 45 -4.63 13.31 -12.85
C LYS A 45 -4.80 11.82 -13.18
N PHE A 46 -5.29 11.50 -14.38
CA PHE A 46 -5.43 10.11 -14.82
C PHE A 46 -4.07 9.42 -14.99
N LEU A 47 -3.10 10.09 -15.61
CA LEU A 47 -1.75 9.56 -15.79
C LEU A 47 -1.05 9.32 -14.45
N GLU A 48 -1.15 10.27 -13.52
CA GLU A 48 -0.57 10.15 -12.18
C GLU A 48 -1.16 8.98 -11.40
N SER A 49 -2.50 8.84 -11.39
CA SER A 49 -3.16 7.69 -10.75
C SER A 49 -2.76 6.35 -11.38
N GLY A 50 -2.50 6.33 -12.70
CA GLY A 50 -1.95 5.16 -13.38
C GLY A 50 -0.53 4.81 -12.92
N VAL A 51 0.32 5.82 -12.76
CA VAL A 51 1.71 5.64 -12.28
C VAL A 51 1.73 5.14 -10.84
N GLU A 52 0.93 5.70 -9.93
CA GLU A 52 0.85 5.26 -8.53
C GLU A 52 0.45 3.78 -8.41
N ARG A 53 -0.55 3.36 -9.19
CA ARG A 53 -0.98 1.95 -9.22
C ARG A 53 0.13 1.03 -9.70
N LEU A 54 0.89 1.44 -10.70
CA LEU A 54 2.03 0.67 -11.22
C LEU A 54 3.17 0.60 -10.19
N GLU A 55 3.47 1.71 -9.51
CA GLU A 55 4.47 1.75 -8.45
C GLU A 55 4.08 0.86 -7.27
N PHE A 56 2.83 0.94 -6.83
CA PHE A 56 2.30 0.06 -5.79
C PHE A 56 2.36 -1.41 -6.20
N SER A 57 1.98 -1.73 -7.46
CA SER A 57 2.12 -3.07 -8.01
C SER A 57 3.57 -3.54 -8.06
N ASN A 58 4.52 -2.65 -8.33
CA ASN A 58 5.95 -2.96 -8.32
C ASN A 58 6.43 -3.25 -6.89
N ILE A 59 6.05 -2.43 -5.91
CA ILE A 59 6.39 -2.66 -4.49
C ILE A 59 5.84 -4.01 -4.04
N ARG A 60 4.56 -4.29 -4.32
CA ARG A 60 3.94 -5.59 -4.05
C ARG A 60 4.76 -6.74 -4.66
N GLY A 61 5.12 -6.62 -5.94
CA GLY A 61 5.90 -7.64 -6.65
C GLY A 61 7.30 -7.84 -6.07
N GLU A 62 7.98 -6.77 -5.66
CA GLU A 62 9.31 -6.85 -5.06
C GLU A 62 9.27 -7.36 -3.60
N VAL A 63 8.23 -7.05 -2.82
CA VAL A 63 7.99 -7.69 -1.51
C VAL A 63 7.86 -9.20 -1.69
N ALA A 64 7.05 -9.66 -2.65
CA ALA A 64 6.91 -11.09 -2.94
C ALA A 64 8.25 -11.72 -3.35
N LYS A 65 9.02 -11.09 -4.24
CA LYS A 65 10.36 -11.57 -4.64
C LYS A 65 11.36 -11.59 -3.48
N SER A 66 11.27 -10.64 -2.55
CA SER A 66 12.16 -10.59 -1.39
C SER A 66 12.00 -11.84 -0.51
N ALA A 67 10.77 -12.35 -0.35
CA ALA A 67 10.50 -13.61 0.33
C ALA A 67 11.18 -14.80 -0.37
N TYR A 68 11.13 -14.86 -1.71
CA TYR A 68 11.81 -15.90 -2.50
C TYR A 68 13.34 -15.81 -2.39
N ASN A 69 13.90 -14.60 -2.51
CA ASN A 69 15.34 -14.41 -2.43
C ASN A 69 15.89 -14.78 -1.06
N ALA A 70 15.14 -14.51 0.01
CA ALA A 70 15.59 -14.80 1.35
C ALA A 70 15.79 -16.32 1.61
N VAL A 71 15.03 -17.18 0.92
CA VAL A 71 15.23 -18.64 0.91
C VAL A 71 16.58 -19.01 0.32
N ASN A 72 16.89 -18.49 -0.87
CA ASN A 72 18.02 -18.95 -1.67
C ASN A 72 19.37 -18.61 -1.07
N TYR A 73 19.44 -17.62 -0.17
CA TYR A 73 20.68 -17.16 0.44
C TYR A 73 20.90 -17.64 1.88
N SER A 74 20.04 -18.52 2.43
CA SER A 74 20.13 -18.97 3.84
C SER A 74 20.17 -17.82 4.85
N LEU A 75 19.58 -16.67 4.48
CA LEU A 75 19.52 -15.49 5.32
C LEU A 75 18.25 -15.53 6.17
N ASN A 76 18.27 -14.84 7.31
CA ASN A 76 17.08 -14.67 8.14
C ASN A 76 15.96 -14.03 7.28
N MET A 77 14.98 -14.85 6.89
CA MET A 77 14.03 -14.53 5.83
C MET A 77 13.15 -13.33 6.14
N THR A 78 12.80 -13.23 7.42
CA THR A 78 12.11 -12.11 8.02
C THR A 78 12.94 -10.83 7.91
N ASN A 79 14.25 -10.88 8.16
CA ASN A 79 15.10 -9.69 8.07
C ASN A 79 15.22 -9.16 6.63
N VAL A 80 15.36 -10.03 5.62
CA VAL A 80 15.47 -9.58 4.22
C VAL A 80 14.20 -8.87 3.77
N THR A 81 13.05 -9.47 4.08
CA THR A 81 11.74 -8.92 3.72
C THR A 81 11.49 -7.59 4.42
N ASN A 82 11.75 -7.51 5.73
CA ASN A 82 11.61 -6.27 6.50
C ASN A 82 12.59 -5.19 6.00
N SER A 83 13.83 -5.55 5.67
CA SER A 83 14.82 -4.60 5.14
C SER A 83 14.38 -4.00 3.81
N PHE A 84 13.75 -4.80 2.94
CA PHE A 84 13.19 -4.29 1.70
C PHE A 84 12.03 -3.32 1.96
N ILE A 85 11.13 -3.66 2.89
CA ILE A 85 10.01 -2.78 3.26
C ILE A 85 10.54 -1.43 3.79
N SER A 86 11.50 -1.46 4.73
CA SER A 86 12.12 -0.24 5.25
C SER A 86 12.84 0.58 4.16
N PHE A 87 13.45 -0.09 3.17
CA PHE A 87 14.02 0.60 2.01
C PHE A 87 12.94 1.27 1.16
N ALA A 88 11.82 0.58 0.89
CA ALA A 88 10.70 1.12 0.12
C ALA A 88 10.08 2.34 0.84
N GLU A 89 9.87 2.26 2.16
CA GLU A 89 9.42 3.40 2.98
C GLU A 89 10.35 4.60 2.86
N SER A 90 11.67 4.39 2.97
CA SER A 90 12.66 5.46 2.84
C SER A 90 12.63 6.12 1.45
N LYS A 91 12.41 5.34 0.38
CA LYS A 91 12.33 5.89 -0.98
C LYS A 91 11.04 6.64 -1.26
N LEU A 92 9.92 6.16 -0.74
CA LEU A 92 8.62 6.80 -0.93
C LEU A 92 8.45 8.06 -0.09
N SER A 93 8.96 8.07 1.14
CA SER A 93 8.88 9.24 2.03
C SER A 93 9.57 10.48 1.44
N GLY A 94 10.65 10.29 0.66
CA GLY A 94 11.30 11.36 -0.09
C GLY A 94 10.42 12.05 -1.16
N ARG A 95 9.26 11.46 -1.47
CA ARG A 95 8.26 12.02 -2.41
C ARG A 95 6.92 12.33 -1.73
N ASN A 96 6.89 12.40 -0.41
CA ASN A 96 5.67 12.60 0.38
C ASN A 96 4.61 11.51 0.15
N ILE A 97 5.06 10.29 -0.16
CA ILE A 97 4.20 9.10 -0.24
C ILE A 97 4.55 8.21 0.95
N ARG A 98 3.53 7.73 1.65
CA ARG A 98 3.71 6.87 2.82
C ARG A 98 3.38 5.43 2.45
N LEU A 99 4.24 4.50 2.83
CA LEU A 99 3.98 3.07 2.80
C LEU A 99 3.75 2.63 4.24
N ASP A 100 2.53 2.20 4.53
CA ASP A 100 2.06 1.78 5.84
C ASP A 100 1.58 0.34 5.80
N GLY A 101 1.61 -0.36 6.92
CA GLY A 101 1.04 -1.70 6.98
C GLY A 101 1.65 -2.63 8.00
N VAL A 102 1.35 -3.91 7.81
CA VAL A 102 1.86 -5.01 8.64
C VAL A 102 2.33 -6.15 7.76
N ALA A 103 3.52 -6.67 8.06
CA ALA A 103 4.03 -7.90 7.49
C ALA A 103 4.05 -8.97 8.57
N VAL A 104 3.36 -10.08 8.35
CA VAL A 104 3.38 -11.26 9.22
C VAL A 104 4.06 -12.39 8.48
N SER A 105 5.24 -12.77 8.94
CA SER A 105 5.98 -13.90 8.39
C SER A 105 5.91 -15.08 9.33
N SER A 106 5.81 -16.29 8.78
CA SER A 106 5.88 -17.54 9.52
C SER A 106 6.87 -18.48 8.86
N TYR A 107 7.60 -19.22 9.68
CA TYR A 107 8.67 -20.09 9.23
C TYR A 107 8.75 -21.34 10.09
N TYR A 108 8.87 -22.50 9.45
CA TYR A 108 9.15 -23.76 10.12
C TYR A 108 10.19 -24.58 9.36
N LEU A 109 10.99 -25.31 10.13
CA LEU A 109 12.03 -26.20 9.63
C LEU A 109 11.51 -27.63 9.54
N ASN A 110 11.78 -28.27 8.40
CA ASN A 110 11.64 -29.71 8.15
C ASN A 110 10.50 -30.38 8.94
N MET A 111 9.26 -30.20 8.48
CA MET A 111 8.09 -30.75 9.15
C MET A 111 8.19 -32.28 9.25
N THR A 112 8.29 -32.83 10.46
CA THR A 112 8.26 -34.27 10.75
C THR A 112 6.91 -34.68 11.35
N ALA A 113 6.44 -35.86 10.96
CA ALA A 113 5.15 -36.36 11.42
C ALA A 113 5.18 -36.68 12.93
N SER A 114 4.11 -36.31 13.63
CA SER A 114 3.86 -36.67 15.03
C SER A 114 4.91 -36.16 16.03
N THR A 115 5.73 -35.19 15.63
CA THR A 115 6.73 -34.52 16.48
C THR A 115 6.34 -33.09 16.76
N ASN A 116 6.75 -32.57 17.91
CA ASN A 116 6.59 -31.16 18.25
C ASN A 116 7.61 -30.32 17.45
N ILE A 117 7.11 -29.39 16.63
CA ILE A 117 7.93 -28.55 15.76
C ILE A 117 7.62 -27.09 16.06
N PRO A 118 8.66 -26.25 16.24
CA PRO A 118 8.46 -24.82 16.39
C PRO A 118 8.11 -24.18 15.03
N ILE A 119 7.09 -23.33 15.05
CA ILE A 119 6.78 -22.37 14.00
C ILE A 119 7.07 -20.98 14.58
N ASN A 120 8.07 -20.33 14.00
CA ASN A 120 8.38 -18.94 14.34
C ASN A 120 7.46 -18.03 13.54
N VAL A 121 6.81 -17.08 14.21
CA VAL A 121 5.98 -16.06 13.59
C VAL A 121 6.54 -14.69 13.99
N THR A 122 6.76 -13.84 12.99
CA THR A 122 7.25 -12.48 13.19
C THR A 122 6.28 -11.50 12.58
N VAL A 123 5.90 -10.48 13.34
CA VAL A 123 5.08 -9.36 12.90
C VAL A 123 5.95 -8.12 12.85
N TYR A 124 5.98 -7.45 11.70
CA TYR A 124 6.62 -6.15 11.53
C TYR A 124 5.54 -5.10 11.35
N ASN A 125 5.48 -4.13 12.28
CA ASN A 125 4.64 -2.96 12.16
C ASN A 125 5.41 -1.87 11.42
N PHE A 126 4.97 -1.52 10.22
CA PHE A 126 5.47 -0.37 9.47
C PHE A 126 4.37 0.64 9.20
N PHE A 127 3.29 0.64 9.99
CA PHE A 127 2.45 1.81 10.11
C PHE A 127 3.23 2.93 10.80
N ASP A 128 2.96 4.18 10.41
CA ASP A 128 3.31 5.40 11.15
C ASP A 128 2.44 5.60 12.42
N ALA A 129 1.91 4.50 12.96
CA ALA A 129 1.07 4.47 14.15
C ALA A 129 1.30 3.17 14.94
N GLU A 130 1.07 3.26 16.24
CA GLU A 130 1.10 2.11 17.12
C GLU A 130 -0.07 1.17 16.84
N LEU A 131 0.20 -0.13 16.84
CA LEU A 131 -0.84 -1.15 16.89
C LEU A 131 -1.21 -1.39 18.36
N SER A 132 -2.31 -0.76 18.80
CA SER A 132 -2.86 -0.88 20.16
C SER A 132 -3.19 -2.32 20.60
N ARG A 133 -3.29 -3.23 19.63
CA ARG A 133 -3.47 -4.64 19.90
C ARG A 133 -3.03 -5.46 18.69
N VAL A 134 -2.14 -6.41 18.92
CA VAL A 134 -1.84 -7.50 17.99
C VAL A 134 -2.14 -8.81 18.70
N VAL A 135 -2.88 -9.72 18.05
CA VAL A 135 -3.16 -11.06 18.57
C VAL A 135 -2.88 -12.09 17.49
N LEU A 136 -2.09 -13.10 17.84
CA LEU A 136 -1.76 -14.22 16.98
C LEU A 136 -2.32 -15.52 17.57
N ASN A 137 -3.06 -16.27 16.76
CA ASN A 137 -3.58 -17.58 17.17
C ASN A 137 -3.33 -18.60 16.07
N LEU A 138 -2.91 -19.80 16.43
CA LEU A 138 -2.64 -20.89 15.50
C LEU A 138 -3.60 -22.05 15.77
N SER A 139 -4.01 -22.76 14.73
CA SER A 139 -5.12 -23.74 14.78
C SER A 139 -4.94 -24.88 15.78
N THR A 140 -3.72 -25.15 16.22
CA THR A 140 -3.41 -26.17 17.21
C THR A 140 -3.34 -25.64 18.64
N ASN A 141 -3.29 -24.32 18.84
CA ASN A 141 -2.93 -23.66 20.11
C ASN A 141 -4.01 -22.70 20.62
N PHE A 142 -5.28 -22.97 20.35
CA PHE A 142 -6.41 -22.10 20.74
C PHE A 142 -6.55 -21.83 22.24
N ALA A 143 -5.88 -22.59 23.11
CA ALA A 143 -6.01 -22.45 24.57
C ALA A 143 -5.28 -21.21 25.13
N ALA A 144 -4.33 -20.61 24.41
CA ALA A 144 -3.68 -19.37 24.83
C ALA A 144 -3.25 -18.54 23.60
N PRO A 145 -3.98 -17.47 23.24
CA PRO A 145 -3.50 -16.54 22.22
C PRO A 145 -2.13 -16.00 22.62
N VAL A 146 -1.18 -16.00 21.69
CA VAL A 146 0.19 -15.56 21.98
C VAL A 146 0.28 -14.07 21.66
N ASN A 147 0.44 -13.29 22.73
CA ASN A 147 0.72 -11.85 22.79
C ASN A 147 -0.50 -10.94 22.57
N THR A 148 -0.69 -10.03 23.53
CA THR A 148 -1.49 -8.80 23.44
C THR A 148 -0.55 -7.68 23.86
N THR A 149 0.05 -7.01 22.90
CA THR A 149 0.98 -5.91 23.17
C THR A 149 0.73 -4.78 22.21
N ASP A 150 0.93 -3.58 22.72
CA ASP A 150 1.14 -2.37 21.96
C ASP A 150 2.41 -2.53 21.11
N LEU A 151 2.27 -2.53 19.78
CA LEU A 151 3.39 -2.67 18.86
C LEU A 151 3.70 -1.31 18.23
N GLN A 152 4.81 -0.70 18.65
CA GLN A 152 5.23 0.64 18.22
C GLN A 152 5.51 0.70 16.69
N PRO A 153 5.44 1.89 16.07
CA PRO A 153 5.88 2.09 14.69
C PRO A 153 7.31 1.57 14.46
N GLY A 154 7.53 0.88 13.33
CA GLY A 154 8.83 0.33 12.95
C GLY A 154 9.34 -0.82 13.82
N SER A 155 8.51 -1.35 14.73
CA SER A 155 8.92 -2.41 15.67
C SER A 155 8.52 -3.81 15.20
N ILE A 156 9.19 -4.81 15.77
CA ILE A 156 9.01 -6.21 15.42
C ILE A 156 8.59 -7.01 16.65
N LEU A 157 7.52 -7.80 16.51
CA LEU A 157 7.09 -8.79 17.49
C LEU A 157 7.51 -10.18 17.04
N TYR A 158 8.19 -10.92 17.92
CA TYR A 158 8.52 -12.32 17.71
C TYR A 158 7.60 -13.21 18.56
N SER A 159 7.07 -14.25 17.95
CA SER A 159 6.24 -15.26 18.59
C SER A 159 6.66 -16.65 18.10
N ASN A 160 6.49 -17.66 18.95
CA ASN A 160 6.76 -19.04 18.60
C ASN A 160 5.55 -19.90 18.99
N PHE A 161 5.13 -20.74 18.06
CA PHE A 161 4.10 -21.74 18.28
C PHE A 161 4.74 -23.12 18.18
N THR A 162 4.40 -24.02 19.10
CA THR A 162 4.73 -25.43 18.91
C THR A 162 3.53 -26.13 18.29
N VAL A 163 3.76 -26.88 17.22
CA VAL A 163 2.74 -27.71 16.57
C VAL A 163 3.12 -29.17 16.63
N ASN A 164 2.14 -30.04 16.82
CA ASN A 164 2.30 -31.47 16.59
C ASN A 164 1.39 -31.89 15.45
N SER A 165 1.97 -32.05 14.28
CA SER A 165 1.25 -32.39 13.05
C SER A 165 1.44 -33.88 12.78
N GLY A 166 0.48 -34.71 13.22
CA GLY A 166 0.46 -36.15 12.92
C GLY A 166 0.20 -36.50 11.45
N SER A 167 -0.16 -35.51 10.62
CA SER A 167 -0.42 -35.64 9.18
C SER A 167 -0.20 -34.30 8.47
N SER A 168 0.00 -34.29 7.14
CA SER A 168 0.20 -33.07 6.33
C SER A 168 -1.05 -32.18 6.21
N GLN A 169 -1.63 -31.76 7.34
CA GLN A 169 -2.77 -30.86 7.40
C GLN A 169 -2.29 -29.42 7.47
N ASN A 170 -2.80 -28.58 6.57
CA ASN A 170 -2.53 -27.14 6.59
C ASN A 170 -2.97 -26.54 7.93
N LEU A 171 -2.13 -25.67 8.47
CA LEU A 171 -2.41 -24.92 9.68
C LEU A 171 -3.06 -23.59 9.30
N THR A 172 -3.85 -23.02 10.21
CA THR A 172 -4.40 -21.67 10.05
C THR A 172 -3.86 -20.77 11.15
N LEU A 173 -3.26 -19.66 10.74
CA LEU A 173 -2.84 -18.56 11.60
C LEU A 173 -3.87 -17.44 11.49
N TRP A 174 -4.55 -17.13 12.60
CA TRP A 174 -5.37 -15.93 12.73
C TRP A 174 -4.47 -14.78 13.16
N VAL A 175 -4.45 -13.75 12.33
CA VAL A 175 -3.77 -12.48 12.58
C VAL A 175 -4.84 -11.45 12.88
N PHE A 176 -4.87 -10.96 14.11
CA PHE A 176 -5.67 -9.80 14.49
C PHE A 176 -4.74 -8.64 14.78
N TYR A 177 -5.06 -7.46 14.27
CA TYR A 177 -4.42 -6.23 14.73
C TYR A 177 -5.38 -5.04 14.71
N GLU A 178 -5.08 -4.04 15.55
CA GLU A 178 -5.88 -2.82 15.72
C GLU A 178 -4.99 -1.58 15.60
N THR A 179 -5.29 -0.74 14.62
CA THR A 179 -4.76 0.61 14.48
C THR A 179 -5.73 1.62 15.11
N PRO A 180 -5.37 2.91 15.24
CA PRO A 180 -6.31 3.93 15.72
C PRO A 180 -7.57 4.10 14.86
N THR A 181 -7.53 3.66 13.60
CA THR A 181 -8.61 3.88 12.62
C THR A 181 -9.32 2.60 12.20
N GLU A 182 -8.73 1.42 12.42
CA GLU A 182 -9.31 0.17 11.95
C GLU A 182 -8.92 -1.05 12.79
N ARG A 183 -9.77 -2.07 12.70
CA ARG A 183 -9.54 -3.41 13.25
C ARG A 183 -9.56 -4.41 12.11
N VAL A 184 -8.54 -5.26 12.05
CA VAL A 184 -8.37 -6.23 10.97
C VAL A 184 -8.21 -7.63 11.54
N VAL A 185 -8.92 -8.58 10.94
CA VAL A 185 -8.79 -10.00 11.23
C VAL A 185 -8.57 -10.73 9.92
N GLN A 186 -7.47 -11.47 9.84
CA GLN A 186 -7.11 -12.23 8.66
C GLN A 186 -6.73 -13.67 9.01
N ASN A 187 -7.20 -14.60 8.20
CA ASN A 187 -6.82 -16.01 8.30
C ASN A 187 -5.75 -16.29 7.24
N VAL A 188 -4.60 -16.78 7.66
CA VAL A 188 -3.46 -17.13 6.81
C VAL A 188 -3.28 -18.64 6.86
N THR A 189 -3.31 -19.29 5.70
CA THR A 189 -3.08 -20.74 5.61
C THR A 189 -1.58 -20.99 5.54
N ILE A 190 -1.06 -21.81 6.46
CA ILE A 190 0.32 -22.27 6.47
C ILE A 190 0.33 -23.73 6.03
N PRO A 191 0.79 -24.06 4.81
CA PRO A 191 0.82 -25.44 4.36
C PRO A 191 1.78 -26.26 5.22
N SER A 192 1.35 -27.43 5.72
CA SER A 192 2.20 -28.36 6.48
C SER A 192 2.54 -29.55 5.59
N VAL A 193 3.78 -29.64 5.12
CA VAL A 193 4.21 -30.73 4.22
C VAL A 193 5.38 -31.46 4.85
N ILE A 194 5.23 -32.77 5.08
CA ILE A 194 6.26 -33.58 5.74
C ILE A 194 7.55 -33.56 4.91
N GLY A 195 8.70 -33.42 5.58
CA GLY A 195 10.01 -33.37 4.96
C GLY A 195 10.35 -32.04 4.29
N LYS A 196 9.51 -31.01 4.46
CA LYS A 196 9.72 -29.68 3.85
C LYS A 196 9.93 -28.61 4.90
N THR A 197 10.72 -27.61 4.54
CA THR A 197 10.82 -26.33 5.23
C THR A 197 10.00 -25.32 4.42
N LYS A 198 9.19 -24.51 5.08
CA LYS A 198 8.40 -23.47 4.40
C LYS A 198 8.48 -22.14 5.11
N TYR A 199 8.36 -21.10 4.29
CA TYR A 199 8.10 -19.73 4.71
C TYR A 199 6.77 -19.28 4.14
N VAL A 200 5.96 -18.63 4.97
CA VAL A 200 4.69 -18.04 4.56
C VAL A 200 4.63 -16.60 5.05
N GLY A 201 4.55 -15.65 4.14
CA GLY A 201 4.41 -14.23 4.43
C GLY A 201 3.00 -13.74 4.10
N TYR A 202 2.31 -13.15 5.07
CA TYR A 202 1.14 -12.32 4.87
C TYR A 202 1.55 -10.86 4.90
N PHE A 203 1.12 -10.11 3.89
CA PHE A 203 1.45 -8.71 3.73
C PHE A 203 0.17 -7.91 3.60
N ASP A 204 0.02 -6.92 4.47
CA ASP A 204 -0.97 -5.87 4.34
C ASP A 204 -0.24 -4.58 4.02
N LEU A 205 -0.25 -4.18 2.75
CA LEU A 205 0.46 -2.99 2.27
C LEU A 205 -0.56 -1.91 1.94
N LYS A 206 -0.33 -0.71 2.47
CA LYS A 206 -1.10 0.49 2.18
C LYS A 206 -0.15 1.59 1.71
N VAL A 207 -0.38 2.13 0.52
CA VAL A 207 0.26 3.36 0.06
C VAL A 207 -0.73 4.50 0.22
N SER A 208 -0.31 5.57 0.91
CA SER A 208 -1.10 6.76 1.16
C SER A 208 -0.37 7.98 0.61
N ASP A 209 -1.06 8.84 -0.14
CA ASP A 209 -0.56 10.15 -0.58
C ASP A 209 -1.61 11.25 -0.35
N ASP A 210 -1.38 12.45 -0.89
CA ASP A 210 -2.30 13.58 -0.80
C ASP A 210 -3.60 13.39 -1.61
N ARG A 211 -3.63 12.40 -2.50
CA ARG A 211 -4.73 12.12 -3.44
C ARG A 211 -5.56 10.90 -3.03
N GLY A 212 -5.02 10.00 -2.22
CA GLY A 212 -5.78 8.96 -1.55
C GLY A 212 -4.94 7.77 -1.08
N ASP A 213 -5.66 6.70 -0.76
CA ASP A 213 -5.10 5.48 -0.20
C ASP A 213 -5.32 4.30 -1.16
N ILE A 214 -4.27 3.54 -1.44
CA ILE A 214 -4.30 2.26 -2.14
C ILE A 214 -3.85 1.17 -1.19
N ARG A 215 -4.55 0.04 -1.14
CA ARG A 215 -4.24 -1.06 -0.24
C ARG A 215 -4.36 -2.40 -0.94
N ASP A 216 -3.46 -3.32 -0.62
CA ASP A 216 -3.52 -4.72 -1.03
C ASP A 216 -3.09 -5.63 0.11
N ARG A 217 -3.75 -6.78 0.19
CA ARG A 217 -3.52 -7.83 1.17
C ARG A 217 -3.27 -9.12 0.44
N PHE A 218 -2.10 -9.71 0.63
CA PHE A 218 -1.73 -10.93 -0.08
C PHE A 218 -0.89 -11.87 0.80
N VAL A 219 -0.84 -13.13 0.37
CA VAL A 219 -0.09 -14.19 1.04
C VAL A 219 0.87 -14.81 0.04
N GLU A 220 2.14 -14.92 0.41
CA GLU A 220 3.18 -15.60 -0.36
C GLU A 220 3.67 -16.82 0.40
N THR A 221 3.81 -17.95 -0.30
CA THR A 221 4.34 -19.19 0.25
C THR A 221 5.57 -19.61 -0.55
N VAL A 222 6.66 -19.88 0.15
CA VAL A 222 7.93 -20.29 -0.45
C VAL A 222 8.41 -21.60 0.16
N ASP A 223 8.80 -22.53 -0.70
CA ASP A 223 9.47 -23.76 -0.31
C ASP A 223 10.97 -23.51 -0.13
N VAL A 224 11.49 -23.91 1.02
CA VAL A 224 12.92 -23.84 1.34
C VAL A 224 13.50 -25.22 1.09
N ASN A 225 14.38 -25.33 0.10
CA ASN A 225 15.08 -26.58 -0.23
C ASN A 225 16.23 -26.85 0.74
#